data_AF-S8EP04-F1
#
_entry.id   AF-S8EP04-F1
#
_cell.length_a   1.000
_cell.length_b   1.000
_cell.length_c   1.000
_cell.angle_alpha   90.00
_cell.angle_beta   90.00
_cell.angle_gamma   90.00
#
_symmetry.space_group_name_H-M   'P 1'
#
loop_
_entity.id
_entity.type
_entity.pdbx_description
1 polymer ?
#
loop_
_entity_poly.entity_id
_entity_poly.type
_entity_poly.pdbx_seq_one_letter_code
_entity_poly.pdbx_strand_id
1 'polypeptide(L)'
;MRHLDTGFSLRPVQAGTQLSLVIDDKPTRYHIKKPFLPFTKSAVVLAQPGTAPGDSADHAEDAASLVVVKIFDPRVLDDRIATKEKHHWTLAAEQRAAQDRAREDFQWDDSVLYEDEHDPSDAEGLVLRAAQWEQNFFALTMQCFDTERAAYERLRGLQGNAIPRLLGVGRWDVAPTTRAIQPPALIFEHIHGISLRDVDPGLLDPTLCASLVAAVDSFSTLGVCHADLNEGNILFSPPERPMRAVVIDFGCAMLKDGDVSEEEWNETVQFNADATWIRKILQMN
;
A
#
# COMPACT_ATOMS: atom_id res chain seq x y z
N MET A 1 -12.50 35.71 -3.32
CA MET A 1 -11.32 34.88 -3.00
C MET A 1 -11.06 34.95 -1.50
N ARG A 2 -11.67 34.05 -0.73
CA ARG A 2 -11.29 33.80 0.67
C ARG A 2 -10.71 32.41 0.70
N HIS A 3 -9.42 32.31 1.00
CA HIS A 3 -8.78 31.07 1.38
C HIS A 3 -9.46 30.59 2.66
N LEU A 4 -10.31 29.56 2.55
CA LEU A 4 -10.63 28.73 3.69
C LEU A 4 -9.48 27.75 3.84
N ASP A 5 -8.60 28.13 4.76
CA ASP A 5 -7.60 27.26 5.35
C ASP A 5 -8.34 26.18 6.17
N THR A 6 -8.73 25.08 5.52
CA THR A 6 -9.27 23.90 6.19
C THR A 6 -8.11 23.16 6.83
N GLY A 7 -7.71 23.61 8.02
CA GLY A 7 -6.57 23.13 8.81
C GLY A 7 -6.69 21.68 9.31
N PHE A 8 -6.76 20.72 8.40
CA PHE A 8 -6.44 19.32 8.65
C PHE A 8 -5.31 18.92 7.72
N SER A 9 -4.10 18.82 8.27
CA SER A 9 -2.97 18.22 7.56
C SER A 9 -3.28 16.74 7.32
N LEU A 10 -3.77 16.42 6.11
CA LEU A 10 -3.90 15.07 5.55
C LEU A 10 -2.54 14.36 5.38
N ARG A 11 -1.48 14.82 6.03
CA ARG A 11 -0.13 14.25 5.95
C ARG A 11 0.22 13.61 7.29
N PRO A 12 -0.30 12.40 7.57
CA PRO A 12 0.04 11.66 8.78
C PRO A 12 1.54 11.36 8.90
N VAL A 13 2.27 11.41 7.79
CA VAL A 13 3.66 11.01 7.71
C VAL A 13 4.47 12.11 7.03
N GLN A 14 5.46 12.64 7.75
CA GLN A 14 6.31 13.75 7.30
C GLN A 14 7.79 13.42 7.50
N ALA A 15 8.64 13.91 6.59
CA ALA A 15 10.09 13.79 6.76
C ALA A 15 10.54 14.44 8.06
N GLY A 16 11.50 13.81 8.75
CA GLY A 16 12.04 14.28 10.03
C GLY A 16 11.17 13.97 11.24
N THR A 17 10.00 13.35 11.05
CA THR A 17 9.14 12.90 12.16
C THR A 17 9.38 11.44 12.52
N GLN A 18 8.82 11.01 13.64
CA GLN A 18 8.93 9.63 14.13
C GLN A 18 7.62 8.88 13.89
N LEU A 19 7.74 7.65 13.41
CA LEU A 19 6.67 6.67 13.29
C LEU A 19 6.84 5.60 14.37
N SER A 20 5.79 5.31 15.11
CA SER A 20 5.75 4.22 16.08
C SER A 20 4.87 3.10 15.54
N LEU A 21 5.39 1.89 15.45
CA LEU A 21 4.65 0.70 15.04
C LEU A 21 4.64 -0.31 16.18
N VAL A 22 3.60 -1.15 16.24
CA VAL A 22 3.63 -2.40 17.01
C VAL A 22 3.90 -3.53 16.03
N ILE A 23 5.02 -4.24 16.21
CA ILE A 23 5.44 -5.40 15.39
C ILE A 23 5.66 -6.56 16.36
N ASP A 24 4.99 -7.69 16.15
CA ASP A 24 5.03 -8.85 17.07
C ASP A 24 4.78 -8.45 18.54
N ASP A 25 3.76 -7.62 18.78
CA ASP A 25 3.41 -7.02 20.08
C ASP A 25 4.50 -6.16 20.74
N LYS A 26 5.54 -5.78 19.99
CA LYS A 26 6.64 -4.93 20.45
C LYS A 26 6.57 -3.54 19.83
N PRO A 27 6.53 -2.48 20.65
CA PRO A 27 6.69 -1.12 20.15
C PRO A 27 8.05 -0.94 19.48
N THR A 28 8.02 -0.55 18.21
CA THR A 28 9.19 -0.32 17.36
C THR A 28 9.10 1.10 16.79
N ARG A 29 10.22 1.80 16.78
CA ARG A 29 10.30 3.20 16.37
C ARG A 29 11.07 3.33 15.07
N TYR A 30 10.61 4.22 14.21
CA TYR A 30 11.22 4.52 12.92
C TYR A 30 11.34 6.04 12.74
N HIS A 31 12.48 6.51 12.25
CA HIS A 31 12.68 7.89 11.84
C HIS A 31 12.39 8.04 10.36
N ILE A 32 11.39 8.83 10.01
CA ILE A 32 10.97 9.02 8.62
C ILE A 32 11.99 9.91 7.91
N LYS A 33 12.66 9.36 6.90
CA LYS A 33 13.62 10.09 6.08
C LYS A 33 12.93 10.79 4.91
N LYS A 34 12.01 10.10 4.25
CA LYS A 34 11.31 10.62 3.06
C LYS A 34 9.92 9.99 2.95
N PRO A 35 8.85 10.77 2.80
CA PRO A 35 7.58 10.26 2.33
C PRO A 35 7.57 10.11 0.80
N PHE A 36 6.94 9.04 0.32
CA PHE A 36 6.58 8.86 -1.09
C PHE A 36 5.08 9.10 -1.18
N LEU A 37 4.70 10.34 -1.51
CA LEU A 37 3.30 10.72 -1.70
C LEU A 37 3.14 11.45 -3.04
N PRO A 38 2.09 11.14 -3.82
CA PRO A 38 1.05 10.16 -3.52
C PRO A 38 1.46 8.71 -3.82
N PHE A 39 1.05 7.78 -2.96
CA PHE A 39 0.81 6.37 -3.29
C PHE A 39 -0.70 6.17 -3.17
N THR A 40 -1.30 5.47 -4.13
CA THR A 40 -2.76 5.49 -4.35
C THR A 40 -3.55 4.79 -3.25
N LYS A 41 -3.02 3.69 -2.69
CA LYS A 41 -3.73 2.85 -1.72
C LYS A 41 -3.19 2.90 -0.29
N SER A 42 -2.11 3.63 -0.04
CA SER A 42 -1.45 3.68 1.27
C SER A 42 -0.44 4.83 1.39
N ALA A 43 -0.01 5.10 2.62
CA ALA A 43 1.10 6.01 2.87
C ALA A 43 2.41 5.23 2.86
N VAL A 44 3.33 5.58 1.96
CA VAL A 44 4.62 4.90 1.85
C VAL A 44 5.73 5.84 2.30
N VAL A 45 6.63 5.37 3.16
CA VAL A 45 7.77 6.14 3.63
C VAL A 45 9.07 5.35 3.65
N LEU A 46 10.16 6.03 3.32
CA LEU A 46 11.52 5.60 3.63
C LEU A 46 11.81 5.96 5.08
N ALA A 47 12.17 4.97 5.89
CA ALA A 47 12.45 5.17 7.29
C ALA A 47 13.69 4.42 7.75
N GLN A 48 14.29 4.92 8.83
CA GLN A 48 15.41 4.28 9.51
C GLN A 48 14.90 3.71 10.85
N PRO A 49 15.09 2.41 11.13
CA PRO A 49 14.80 1.87 12.46
C PRO A 49 15.54 2.65 13.55
N GLY A 50 14.86 3.04 14.62
CA GLY A 50 15.49 3.64 15.78
C GLY A 50 16.30 2.62 16.56
N THR A 51 17.49 2.98 17.01
CA THR A 51 18.25 2.16 17.96
C THR A 51 17.57 2.14 19.33
N ALA A 52 17.70 1.04 20.05
CA ALA A 52 17.19 0.94 21.42
C ALA A 52 17.94 1.93 22.32
N PRO A 53 17.28 2.52 23.34
CA PRO A 53 17.96 3.36 24.31
C PRO A 53 19.02 2.54 25.07
N GLY A 54 20.29 2.72 24.72
CA GLY A 54 21.43 1.97 25.26
C GLY A 54 22.55 1.72 24.25
N ASP A 55 22.24 1.75 22.95
CA ASP A 55 23.25 1.63 21.90
C ASP A 55 23.88 3.01 21.63
N SER A 56 25.20 3.09 21.75
CA SER A 56 25.98 4.32 21.59
C SER A 56 25.64 5.06 20.28
N ALA A 57 25.18 6.30 20.40
CA ALA A 57 24.67 7.13 19.32
C ALA A 57 25.73 7.50 18.24
N ASP A 58 27.02 7.37 18.54
CA ASP A 58 28.09 7.91 17.70
C ASP A 58 28.45 7.05 16.47
N HIS A 59 27.86 5.84 16.32
CA HIS A 59 28.08 4.95 15.16
C HIS A 59 26.79 4.37 14.57
N ALA A 60 25.61 4.76 15.08
CA ALA A 60 24.33 4.14 14.73
C ALA A 60 23.69 4.69 13.44
N GLU A 61 24.05 5.91 13.01
CA GLU A 61 23.46 6.51 11.81
C GLU A 61 23.82 5.75 10.51
N ASP A 62 24.96 5.06 10.47
CA ASP A 62 25.44 4.30 9.31
C ASP A 62 25.11 2.80 9.33
N ALA A 63 24.76 2.23 10.49
CA ALA A 63 24.63 0.77 10.64
C ALA A 63 23.22 0.21 10.42
N ALA A 64 22.16 1.01 10.62
CA ALA A 64 20.78 0.55 10.44
C ALA A 64 20.33 0.75 8.98
N SER A 65 20.24 -0.35 8.22
CA SER A 65 19.70 -0.35 6.85
C SER A 65 18.33 0.33 6.79
N LEU A 66 18.16 1.23 5.82
CA LEU A 66 16.88 1.86 5.53
C LEU A 66 15.82 0.82 5.15
N VAL A 67 14.59 1.10 5.51
CA VAL A 67 13.41 0.28 5.18
C VAL A 67 12.33 1.13 4.53
N VAL A 68 11.48 0.49 3.75
CA VAL A 68 10.23 1.08 3.28
C VAL A 68 9.11 0.62 4.21
N VAL A 69 8.33 1.57 4.73
CA VAL A 69 7.14 1.28 5.52
C VAL A 69 5.91 1.72 4.73
N LYS A 70 5.01 0.78 4.47
CA LYS A 70 3.72 0.99 3.81
C LYS A 70 2.63 0.94 4.88
N ILE A 71 1.94 2.05 5.12
CA ILE A 71 0.87 2.19 6.12
C ILE A 71 -0.46 2.29 5.40
N PHE A 72 -1.34 1.32 5.63
CA PHE A 72 -2.65 1.23 5.01
C PHE A 72 -3.65 2.07 5.82
N ASP A 73 -3.52 3.39 5.68
CA ASP A 73 -4.40 4.37 6.33
C ASP A 73 -5.51 4.82 5.35
N PRO A 74 -6.80 4.55 5.64
CA PRO A 74 -7.91 4.92 4.76
C PRO A 74 -7.97 6.42 4.41
N ARG A 75 -7.32 7.28 5.21
CA ARG A 75 -7.27 8.74 4.97
C ARG A 75 -6.50 9.14 3.72
N VAL A 76 -5.60 8.29 3.23
CA VAL A 76 -4.78 8.57 2.03
C VAL A 76 -5.23 7.78 0.80
N LEU A 77 -6.28 6.98 0.93
CA LEU A 77 -6.87 6.21 -0.17
C LEU A 77 -7.36 7.16 -1.28
N ASP A 78 -6.95 6.92 -2.51
CA ASP A 78 -7.29 7.75 -3.66
C ASP A 78 -8.78 7.70 -4.03
N ASP A 79 -9.48 6.61 -3.73
CA ASP A 79 -10.95 6.47 -3.87
C ASP A 79 -11.70 7.60 -3.15
N ARG A 80 -11.10 8.16 -2.10
CA ARG A 80 -11.63 9.26 -1.30
C ARG A 80 -11.67 10.60 -2.03
N ILE A 81 -10.85 10.76 -3.06
CA ILE A 81 -10.70 11.99 -3.86
C ILE A 81 -11.00 11.77 -5.35
N ALA A 82 -11.16 10.53 -5.80
CA ALA A 82 -11.45 10.18 -7.19
C ALA A 82 -12.91 10.48 -7.57
N THR A 83 -13.82 10.54 -6.60
CA THR A 83 -15.24 10.86 -6.79
C THR A 83 -15.45 12.37 -6.96
N LYS A 84 -16.55 12.75 -7.63
CA LYS A 84 -16.97 14.17 -7.72
C LYS A 84 -17.22 14.76 -6.33
N GLU A 85 -17.73 13.93 -5.42
CA GLU A 85 -17.99 14.29 -4.03
C GLU A 85 -16.80 13.92 -3.17
N LYS A 86 -16.20 14.90 -2.51
CA LYS A 86 -15.10 14.64 -1.58
C LYS A 86 -15.67 14.18 -0.26
N HIS A 87 -15.50 12.91 0.04
CA HIS A 87 -15.79 12.38 1.37
C HIS A 87 -14.65 12.82 2.28
N HIS A 88 -14.85 13.75 3.22
CA HIS A 88 -13.80 14.24 4.13
C HIS A 88 -13.73 13.40 5.40
N TRP A 89 -12.54 13.22 5.97
CA TRP A 89 -12.34 12.33 7.12
C TRP A 89 -12.71 13.08 8.38
N THR A 90 -13.42 12.40 9.28
CA THR A 90 -13.66 12.91 10.63
C THR A 90 -13.48 11.78 11.64
N LEU A 91 -12.95 12.12 12.82
CA LEU A 91 -12.81 11.15 13.90
C LEU A 91 -14.18 10.58 14.33
N ALA A 92 -15.24 11.40 14.30
CA ALA A 92 -16.58 10.96 14.68
C ALA A 92 -17.12 9.87 13.73
N ALA A 93 -16.95 10.04 12.42
CA ALA A 93 -17.35 9.03 11.44
C ALA A 93 -16.52 7.75 11.57
N GLU A 94 -15.20 7.86 11.76
CA GLU A 94 -14.32 6.70 11.97
C GLU A 94 -14.69 5.94 13.26
N GLN A 95 -15.00 6.66 14.35
CA GLN A 95 -15.45 6.09 15.61
C GLN A 95 -16.78 5.34 15.46
N ARG A 96 -17.75 5.94 14.78
CA ARG A 96 -19.04 5.29 14.52
C ARG A 96 -18.86 4.02 13.70
N ALA A 97 -18.10 4.08 12.60
CA ALA A 97 -17.79 2.91 11.79
C ALA A 97 -17.06 1.82 12.61
N ALA A 98 -16.13 2.19 13.48
CA ALA A 98 -15.44 1.25 14.36
C ALA A 98 -16.38 0.60 15.39
N GLN A 99 -17.35 1.36 15.92
CA GLN A 99 -18.39 0.83 16.82
C GLN A 99 -19.30 -0.16 16.10
N ASP A 100 -19.70 0.13 14.87
CA ASP A 100 -20.52 -0.77 14.07
C ASP A 100 -19.78 -2.10 13.82
N ARG A 101 -18.50 -2.05 13.42
CA ARG A 101 -17.64 -3.25 13.25
C ARG A 101 -17.45 -4.07 14.53
N ALA A 102 -17.58 -3.47 15.70
CA ALA A 102 -17.40 -4.17 16.97
C ALA A 102 -18.63 -5.01 17.37
N ARG A 103 -19.75 -4.88 16.65
CA ARG A 103 -20.96 -5.69 16.90
C ARG A 103 -20.80 -7.09 16.30
N GLU A 104 -21.32 -8.10 17.01
CA GLU A 104 -21.25 -9.50 16.58
C GLU A 104 -22.05 -9.79 15.29
N ASP A 105 -23.10 -9.01 15.03
CA ASP A 105 -24.01 -9.16 13.89
C ASP A 105 -23.62 -8.29 12.69
N PHE A 106 -22.50 -7.58 12.76
CA PHE A 106 -22.10 -6.65 11.72
C PHE A 106 -21.63 -7.38 10.45
N GLN A 107 -22.26 -7.05 9.34
CA GLN A 107 -21.80 -7.39 8.00
C GLN A 107 -21.75 -6.12 7.15
N TRP A 108 -20.63 -5.89 6.49
CA TRP A 108 -20.50 -4.77 5.58
C TRP A 108 -21.17 -5.10 4.25
N ASP A 109 -22.07 -4.23 3.82
CA ASP A 109 -22.70 -4.25 2.51
C ASP A 109 -22.46 -2.88 1.87
N ASP A 110 -21.73 -2.85 0.76
CA ASP A 110 -21.41 -1.62 0.05
C ASP A 110 -22.59 -1.11 -0.78
N SER A 111 -23.66 -1.90 -0.94
CA SER A 111 -24.88 -1.51 -1.66
C SER A 111 -25.53 -0.25 -1.05
N VAL A 112 -25.38 -0.07 0.27
CA VAL A 112 -25.85 1.11 1.01
C VAL A 112 -25.25 2.41 0.46
N LEU A 113 -24.09 2.35 -0.18
CA LEU A 113 -23.45 3.51 -0.81
C LEU A 113 -24.16 3.97 -2.09
N TYR A 114 -25.02 3.15 -2.68
CA TYR A 114 -25.73 3.47 -3.91
C TYR A 114 -27.22 3.81 -3.67
N GLU A 115 -27.65 3.82 -2.40
CA GLU A 115 -28.95 4.34 -2.01
C GLU A 115 -29.06 5.86 -2.23
N ASP A 116 -30.29 6.34 -2.39
CA ASP A 116 -30.57 7.76 -2.61
C ASP A 116 -29.94 8.64 -1.52
N GLU A 117 -29.45 9.82 -1.93
CA GLU A 117 -28.90 10.79 -0.99
C GLU A 117 -29.94 11.17 0.06
N HIS A 118 -29.50 11.25 1.31
CA HIS A 118 -30.36 11.69 2.40
C HIS A 118 -30.74 13.16 2.19
N ASP A 119 -31.93 13.53 2.65
CA ASP A 119 -32.34 14.94 2.69
C ASP A 119 -31.26 15.75 3.42
N PRO A 120 -30.73 16.85 2.84
CA PRO A 120 -29.72 17.68 3.49
C PRO A 120 -30.12 18.22 4.87
N SER A 121 -31.41 18.22 5.20
CA SER A 121 -31.93 18.57 6.52
C SER A 121 -31.90 17.42 7.54
N ASP A 122 -31.68 16.18 7.10
CA ASP A 122 -31.50 15.01 7.96
C ASP A 122 -30.06 14.91 8.46
N ALA A 123 -29.80 15.62 9.56
CA ALA A 123 -28.49 15.63 10.20
C ALA A 123 -28.04 14.23 10.66
N GLU A 124 -28.96 13.35 11.08
CA GLU A 124 -28.63 12.00 11.52
C GLU A 124 -28.25 11.11 10.33
N GLY A 125 -29.02 11.20 9.24
CA GLY A 125 -28.73 10.58 7.96
C GLY A 125 -27.35 10.95 7.42
N LEU A 126 -26.99 12.24 7.45
CA LEU A 126 -25.66 12.70 7.02
C LEU A 126 -24.52 12.11 7.88
N VAL A 127 -24.71 11.98 9.19
CA VAL A 127 -23.72 11.37 10.09
C VAL A 127 -23.59 9.87 9.81
N LEU A 128 -24.72 9.18 9.62
CA LEU A 128 -24.73 7.76 9.26
C LEU A 128 -24.02 7.53 7.92
N ARG A 129 -24.32 8.36 6.93
CA ARG A 129 -23.70 8.32 5.60
C ARG A 129 -22.20 8.51 5.66
N ALA A 130 -21.71 9.46 6.46
CA ALA A 130 -20.28 9.66 6.66
C ALA A 130 -19.61 8.41 7.27
N ALA A 131 -20.26 7.76 8.24
CA ALA A 131 -19.76 6.52 8.84
C ALA A 131 -19.75 5.34 7.85
N GLN A 132 -20.77 5.21 7.00
CA GLN A 132 -20.80 4.21 5.92
C GLN A 132 -19.63 4.38 4.95
N TRP A 133 -19.29 5.63 4.57
CA TRP A 133 -18.11 5.88 3.75
C TRP A 133 -16.80 5.51 4.46
N GLU A 134 -16.65 5.84 5.75
CA GLU A 134 -15.47 5.41 6.52
C GLU A 134 -15.37 3.89 6.64
N GLN A 135 -16.50 3.20 6.75
CA GLN A 135 -16.56 1.76 6.73
C GLN A 135 -16.10 1.18 5.39
N ASN A 136 -16.54 1.77 4.27
CA ASN A 136 -16.12 1.38 2.94
C ASN A 136 -14.61 1.57 2.73
N PHE A 137 -14.09 2.75 3.06
CA PHE A 137 -12.66 3.02 2.89
C PHE A 137 -11.81 2.13 3.79
N PHE A 138 -12.28 1.81 4.99
CA PHE A 138 -11.65 0.80 5.84
C PHE A 138 -11.63 -0.58 5.16
N ALA A 139 -12.77 -1.04 4.63
CA ALA A 139 -12.87 -2.34 3.95
C ALA A 139 -11.92 -2.43 2.75
N LEU A 140 -11.93 -1.43 1.85
CA LEU A 140 -11.03 -1.36 0.69
C LEU A 140 -9.56 -1.37 1.11
N THR A 141 -9.22 -0.58 2.14
CA THR A 141 -7.84 -0.48 2.65
C THR A 141 -7.36 -1.81 3.24
N MET A 142 -8.23 -2.51 3.98
CA MET A 142 -7.93 -3.83 4.55
C MET A 142 -7.79 -4.89 3.45
N GLN A 143 -8.63 -4.84 2.42
CA GLN A 143 -8.50 -5.70 1.25
C GLN A 143 -7.12 -5.51 0.59
N CYS A 144 -6.69 -4.26 0.34
CA CYS A 144 -5.36 -3.99 -0.21
C CYS A 144 -4.23 -4.52 0.68
N PHE A 145 -4.34 -4.34 2.00
CA PHE A 145 -3.36 -4.85 2.96
C PHE A 145 -3.26 -6.39 2.93
N ASP A 146 -4.39 -7.08 3.04
CA ASP A 146 -4.43 -8.54 3.09
C ASP A 146 -3.98 -9.16 1.78
N THR A 147 -4.43 -8.60 0.65
CA THR A 147 -3.99 -8.99 -0.68
C THR A 147 -2.48 -8.85 -0.85
N GLU A 148 -1.91 -7.68 -0.53
CA GLU A 148 -0.48 -7.47 -0.71
C GLU A 148 0.33 -8.38 0.21
N ARG A 149 -0.06 -8.51 1.48
CA ARG A 149 0.59 -9.44 2.42
C ARG A 149 0.60 -10.87 1.87
N ALA A 150 -0.55 -11.37 1.44
CA ALA A 150 -0.68 -12.72 0.91
C ALA A 150 0.06 -12.92 -0.42
N ALA A 151 0.16 -11.88 -1.27
CA ALA A 151 1.01 -11.91 -2.46
C ALA A 151 2.49 -12.13 -2.07
N TYR A 152 3.01 -11.39 -1.08
CA TYR A 152 4.39 -11.59 -0.60
C TYR A 152 4.60 -12.98 0.03
N GLU A 153 3.60 -13.52 0.73
CA GLU A 153 3.64 -14.89 1.28
C GLU A 153 3.72 -15.95 0.17
N ARG A 154 2.93 -15.82 -0.90
CA ARG A 154 2.93 -16.74 -2.05
C ARG A 154 4.19 -16.61 -2.91
N LEU A 155 4.70 -15.39 -3.06
CA LEU A 155 5.90 -15.08 -3.84
C LEU A 155 7.20 -15.15 -3.02
N ARG A 156 7.22 -15.91 -1.90
CA ARG A 156 8.37 -16.01 -1.00
C ARG A 156 9.68 -16.37 -1.71
N GLY A 157 9.61 -17.21 -2.74
CA GLY A 157 10.79 -17.62 -3.53
C GLY A 157 11.39 -16.50 -4.40
N LEU A 158 10.66 -15.41 -4.61
CA LEU A 158 11.09 -14.26 -5.44
C LEU A 158 11.57 -13.07 -4.61
N GLN A 159 11.33 -13.09 -3.29
CA GLN A 159 11.74 -12.02 -2.38
C GLN A 159 13.26 -11.85 -2.30
N GLY A 160 13.72 -10.60 -2.38
CA GLY A 160 15.15 -10.27 -2.41
C GLY A 160 15.80 -10.42 -3.78
N ASN A 161 15.05 -10.89 -4.79
CA ASN A 161 15.49 -10.97 -6.18
C ASN A 161 14.54 -10.17 -7.09
N ALA A 162 13.37 -10.71 -7.43
CA ALA A 162 12.42 -10.07 -8.35
C ALA A 162 11.36 -9.21 -7.65
N ILE A 163 11.15 -9.38 -6.34
CA ILE A 163 10.33 -8.50 -5.49
C ILE A 163 11.10 -8.14 -4.22
N PRO A 164 10.72 -7.08 -3.46
CA PRO A 164 11.34 -6.77 -2.19
C PRO A 164 11.22 -7.91 -1.18
N ARG A 165 12.06 -7.91 -0.15
CA ARG A 165 11.83 -8.71 1.05
C ARG A 165 10.78 -8.04 1.94
N LEU A 166 9.78 -8.80 2.36
CA LEU A 166 8.89 -8.44 3.47
C LEU A 166 9.65 -8.72 4.77
N LEU A 167 10.03 -7.66 5.48
CA LEU A 167 10.82 -7.71 6.71
C LEU A 167 9.95 -7.81 7.97
N GLY A 168 8.70 -7.36 7.90
CA GLY A 168 7.79 -7.40 9.03
C GLY A 168 6.38 -6.95 8.70
N VAL A 169 5.46 -7.30 9.57
CA VAL A 169 4.06 -6.89 9.55
C VAL A 169 3.76 -6.24 10.89
N GLY A 170 3.11 -5.09 10.88
CA GLY A 170 2.81 -4.35 12.09
C GLY A 170 1.54 -3.53 12.00
N ARG A 171 1.34 -2.68 13.00
CA ARG A 171 0.26 -1.70 13.04
C ARG A 171 0.80 -0.37 13.51
N TRP A 172 0.25 0.71 13.00
CA TRP A 172 0.59 2.05 13.48
C TRP A 172 0.10 2.23 14.92
N ASP A 173 1.03 2.46 15.84
CA ASP A 173 0.76 2.82 17.23
C ASP A 173 0.34 4.29 17.31
N VAL A 174 -0.96 4.50 17.18
CA VAL A 174 -1.60 5.81 17.21
C VAL A 174 -2.59 5.88 18.37
N ALA A 175 -2.59 7.00 19.09
CA ALA A 175 -3.41 7.16 20.28
C ALA A 175 -4.92 7.08 19.94
N PRO A 176 -5.75 6.38 20.74
CA PRO A 176 -7.19 6.27 20.52
C PRO A 176 -7.94 7.62 20.46
N THR A 177 -7.36 8.67 21.06
CA THR A 177 -7.89 10.03 21.02
C THR A 177 -7.72 10.70 19.66
N THR A 178 -6.87 10.15 18.80
CA THR A 178 -6.56 10.68 17.46
C THR A 178 -7.08 9.80 16.33
N ARG A 179 -7.33 8.51 16.61
CA ARG A 179 -7.84 7.52 15.66
C ARG A 179 -8.67 6.48 16.38
N ALA A 180 -9.74 6.01 15.75
CA ALA A 180 -10.53 4.87 16.23
C ALA A 180 -9.99 3.52 15.75
N ILE A 181 -8.99 3.53 14.86
CA ILE A 181 -8.35 2.33 14.30
C ILE A 181 -6.83 2.41 14.45
N GLN A 182 -6.18 1.25 14.37
CA GLN A 182 -4.73 1.14 14.22
C GLN A 182 -4.42 0.65 12.80
N PRO A 183 -4.11 1.54 11.85
CA PRO A 183 -3.81 1.17 10.46
C PRO A 183 -2.73 0.09 10.39
N PRO A 184 -2.93 -0.99 9.61
CA PRO A 184 -1.90 -2.01 9.45
C PRO A 184 -0.74 -1.47 8.60
N ALA A 185 0.43 -2.10 8.75
CA ALA A 185 1.64 -1.71 8.06
C ALA A 185 2.46 -2.92 7.60
N LEU A 186 3.09 -2.78 6.43
CA LEU A 186 4.08 -3.71 5.91
C LEU A 186 5.44 -3.02 5.85
N ILE A 187 6.48 -3.74 6.27
CA ILE A 187 7.86 -3.25 6.29
C ILE A 187 8.66 -4.03 5.26
N PHE A 188 9.30 -3.33 4.33
CA PHE A 188 10.05 -3.91 3.23
C PHE A 188 11.53 -3.49 3.26
N GLU A 189 12.38 -4.30 2.63
CA GLU A 189 13.73 -3.86 2.30
C GLU A 189 13.66 -2.60 1.42
N HIS A 190 14.56 -1.64 1.66
CA HIS A 190 14.69 -0.50 0.77
C HIS A 190 15.45 -0.90 -0.50
N ILE A 191 14.83 -0.66 -1.65
CA ILE A 191 15.48 -0.79 -2.96
C ILE A 191 15.97 0.59 -3.39
N HIS A 192 17.29 0.80 -3.36
CA HIS A 192 17.90 1.98 -3.97
C HIS A 192 17.88 1.81 -5.49
N GLY A 193 16.80 2.26 -6.13
CA GLY A 193 16.57 2.09 -7.55
C GLY A 193 15.82 3.27 -8.18
N ILE A 194 15.67 3.20 -9.50
CA ILE A 194 14.94 4.13 -10.34
C ILE A 194 13.78 3.38 -11.02
N SER A 195 12.63 4.02 -11.18
CA SER A 195 11.48 3.38 -11.85
C SER A 195 11.73 3.16 -13.33
N LEU A 196 11.12 2.13 -13.93
CA LEU A 196 11.12 1.89 -15.38
C LEU A 196 10.66 3.13 -16.16
N ARG A 197 9.75 3.92 -15.57
CA ARG A 197 9.30 5.19 -16.14
C ARG A 197 10.43 6.18 -16.40
N ASP A 198 11.44 6.20 -15.53
CA ASP A 198 12.46 7.26 -15.47
C ASP A 198 13.87 6.76 -15.80
N VAL A 199 14.06 5.44 -15.93
CA VAL A 199 15.36 4.84 -16.25
C VAL A 199 15.72 5.15 -17.71
N ASP A 200 17.00 5.45 -17.96
CA ASP A 200 17.51 5.51 -19.33
C ASP A 200 17.43 4.11 -19.96
N PRO A 201 16.67 3.93 -21.07
CA PRO A 201 16.58 2.63 -21.74
C PRO A 201 17.92 2.07 -22.19
N GLY A 202 18.91 2.92 -22.48
CA GLY A 202 20.26 2.50 -22.86
C GLY A 202 21.03 1.80 -21.74
N LEU A 203 20.56 1.88 -20.49
CA LEU A 203 21.13 1.19 -19.34
C LEU A 203 20.50 -0.19 -19.10
N LEU A 204 19.43 -0.53 -19.80
CA LEU A 204 18.69 -1.78 -19.59
C LEU A 204 19.34 -2.94 -20.34
N ASP A 205 19.95 -3.85 -19.58
CA ASP A 205 20.49 -5.08 -20.11
C ASP A 205 19.35 -6.05 -20.56
N PRO A 206 19.40 -6.60 -21.79
CA PRO A 206 18.36 -7.51 -22.28
C PRO A 206 18.17 -8.78 -21.42
N THR A 207 19.23 -9.27 -20.78
CA THR A 207 19.15 -10.45 -19.89
C THR A 207 18.42 -10.10 -18.58
N LEU A 208 18.65 -8.89 -18.07
CA LEU A 208 17.90 -8.36 -16.92
C LEU A 208 16.41 -8.21 -17.25
N CYS A 209 16.08 -7.64 -18.41
CA CYS A 209 14.71 -7.54 -18.90
C CYS A 209 14.05 -8.91 -19.08
N ALA A 210 14.75 -9.88 -19.66
CA ALA A 210 14.25 -11.25 -19.79
C ALA A 210 13.99 -11.91 -18.43
N SER A 211 14.86 -11.66 -17.45
CA SER A 211 14.70 -12.17 -16.09
C SER A 211 13.48 -11.55 -15.37
N LEU A 212 13.22 -10.26 -15.60
CA LEU A 212 12.02 -9.58 -15.11
C LEU A 212 10.75 -10.19 -15.73
N VAL A 213 10.73 -10.41 -17.05
CA VAL A 213 9.59 -11.05 -17.73
C VAL A 213 9.34 -12.45 -17.17
N ALA A 214 10.40 -13.26 -17.00
CA ALA A 214 10.29 -14.59 -16.44
C ALA A 214 9.76 -14.59 -14.99
N ALA A 215 10.14 -13.60 -14.19
CA ALA A 215 9.60 -13.44 -12.85
C ALA A 215 8.10 -13.10 -12.88
N VAL A 216 7.68 -12.15 -13.72
CA VAL A 216 6.25 -11.78 -13.87
C VAL A 216 5.42 -12.96 -14.39
N ASP A 217 5.94 -13.72 -15.37
CA ASP A 217 5.29 -14.95 -15.86
C ASP A 217 5.06 -15.98 -14.75
N SER A 218 5.97 -16.05 -13.77
CA SER A 218 5.86 -17.02 -12.68
C SER A 218 4.77 -16.66 -11.67
N PHE A 219 4.32 -15.40 -11.58
CA PHE A 219 3.33 -14.98 -10.58
C PHE A 219 2.04 -15.80 -10.67
N SER A 220 1.51 -16.00 -11.87
CA SER A 220 0.23 -16.71 -12.08
C SER A 220 0.31 -18.17 -11.66
N THR A 221 1.47 -18.82 -11.89
CA THR A 221 1.73 -20.20 -11.45
C THR A 221 1.87 -20.32 -9.93
N LEU A 222 2.22 -19.22 -9.26
CA LEU A 222 2.24 -19.07 -7.81
C LEU A 222 0.90 -18.52 -7.26
N GLY A 223 -0.13 -18.45 -8.11
CA GLY A 223 -1.48 -18.00 -7.73
C GLY A 223 -1.59 -16.51 -7.45
N VAL A 224 -0.74 -15.68 -8.08
CA VAL A 224 -0.76 -14.22 -7.96
C VAL A 224 -0.88 -13.59 -9.34
N CYS A 225 -1.72 -12.58 -9.47
CA CYS A 225 -1.74 -11.63 -10.59
C CYS A 225 -1.54 -10.24 -10.00
N HIS A 226 -0.65 -9.43 -10.56
CA HIS A 226 -0.34 -8.12 -10.00
C HIS A 226 -1.48 -7.12 -10.21
N ALA A 227 -2.16 -7.18 -11.37
CA ALA A 227 -3.36 -6.41 -11.71
C ALA A 227 -3.23 -4.86 -11.68
N ASP A 228 -2.02 -4.36 -11.43
CA ASP A 228 -1.65 -2.94 -11.52
C ASP A 228 -0.15 -2.84 -11.88
N LEU A 229 0.31 -3.73 -12.77
CA LEU A 229 1.68 -3.69 -13.23
C LEU A 229 1.86 -2.49 -14.16
N ASN A 230 2.60 -1.50 -13.70
CA ASN A 230 2.91 -0.30 -14.47
C ASN A 230 4.38 0.13 -14.34
N GLU A 231 4.86 1.07 -15.17
CA GLU A 231 6.28 1.48 -15.21
C GLU A 231 6.76 2.13 -13.89
N GLY A 232 5.83 2.63 -13.07
CA GLY A 232 6.11 3.15 -11.73
C GLY A 232 6.31 2.05 -10.68
N ASN A 233 5.75 0.86 -10.93
CA ASN A 233 5.78 -0.30 -10.04
C ASN A 233 6.93 -1.27 -10.34
N ILE A 234 7.90 -0.84 -11.16
CA ILE A 234 9.10 -1.61 -11.50
C ILE A 234 10.31 -0.74 -11.23
N LEU A 235 11.19 -1.20 -10.36
CA LEU A 235 12.44 -0.53 -10.01
C LEU A 235 13.65 -1.26 -10.59
N PHE A 236 14.59 -0.49 -11.13
CA PHE A 236 15.90 -0.93 -11.58
C PHE A 236 16.96 -0.44 -10.60
N SER A 237 17.79 -1.35 -10.09
CA SER A 237 18.74 -1.08 -9.00
C SER A 237 20.14 -1.66 -9.31
N PRO A 238 21.22 -0.93 -9.00
CA PRO A 238 21.25 0.50 -8.65
C PRO A 238 20.89 1.40 -9.86
N PRO A 239 20.51 2.68 -9.66
CA PRO A 239 20.02 3.56 -10.72
C PRO A 239 21.00 3.77 -11.89
N GLU A 240 22.30 3.90 -11.60
CA GLU A 240 23.32 4.28 -12.59
C GLU A 240 23.79 3.09 -13.42
N ARG A 241 23.62 1.88 -12.89
CA ARG A 241 23.99 0.62 -13.55
C ARG A 241 23.07 -0.49 -13.07
N PRO A 242 21.85 -0.60 -13.61
CA PRO A 242 20.90 -1.62 -13.19
C PRO A 242 21.47 -3.03 -13.28
N MET A 243 21.39 -3.76 -12.17
CA MET A 243 21.77 -5.17 -12.07
C MET A 243 20.63 -6.03 -11.53
N ARG A 244 19.57 -5.40 -11.01
CA ARG A 244 18.39 -6.04 -10.45
C ARG A 244 17.15 -5.26 -10.89
N ALA A 245 16.12 -5.98 -11.31
CA ALA A 245 14.81 -5.45 -11.61
C ALA A 245 13.82 -5.98 -10.57
N VAL A 246 13.02 -5.10 -9.98
CA VAL A 246 12.18 -5.39 -8.82
C VAL A 246 10.77 -4.90 -9.06
N VAL A 247 9.79 -5.79 -9.01
CA VAL A 247 8.36 -5.45 -9.02
C VAL A 247 7.92 -5.11 -7.61
N ILE A 248 7.23 -3.99 -7.44
CA ILE A 248 6.75 -3.47 -6.16
C ILE A 248 5.24 -3.22 -6.21
N ASP A 249 4.64 -2.98 -5.04
CA ASP A 249 3.24 -2.57 -4.89
C ASP A 249 2.19 -3.59 -5.35
N PHE A 250 1.96 -4.62 -4.53
CA PHE A 250 0.93 -5.63 -4.78
C PHE A 250 -0.42 -5.28 -4.14
N GLY A 251 -0.67 -3.99 -3.84
CA GLY A 251 -1.90 -3.54 -3.16
C GLY A 251 -3.19 -3.84 -3.94
N CYS A 252 -3.08 -3.98 -5.26
CA CYS A 252 -4.19 -4.28 -6.17
C CYS A 252 -4.16 -5.74 -6.69
N ALA A 253 -3.28 -6.59 -6.16
CA ALA A 253 -3.11 -7.94 -6.70
C ALA A 253 -4.40 -8.77 -6.63
N MET A 254 -4.52 -9.74 -7.52
CA MET A 254 -5.52 -10.79 -7.43
C MET A 254 -4.86 -12.09 -7.00
N LEU A 255 -5.53 -12.80 -6.10
CA LEU A 255 -5.07 -14.06 -5.56
C LEU A 255 -5.97 -15.17 -6.05
N LYS A 256 -5.38 -16.25 -6.58
CA LYS A 256 -6.13 -17.47 -6.86
C LYS A 256 -6.66 -18.06 -5.54
N ASP A 257 -7.97 -18.14 -5.40
CA ASP A 257 -8.58 -18.83 -4.26
C ASP A 257 -8.59 -20.35 -4.48
N GLY A 258 -8.72 -21.13 -3.41
CA GLY A 258 -8.73 -22.59 -3.46
C GLY A 258 -9.88 -23.18 -4.28
N ASP A 259 -11.01 -22.45 -4.36
CA ASP A 259 -12.22 -22.88 -5.06
C ASP A 259 -12.27 -22.42 -6.54
N VAL A 260 -11.34 -21.56 -6.97
CA VAL A 260 -11.28 -21.04 -8.34
C VAL A 260 -10.66 -22.09 -9.27
N SER A 261 -11.36 -22.42 -10.35
CA SER A 261 -10.87 -23.37 -11.35
C SER A 261 -9.63 -22.84 -12.09
N GLU A 262 -8.83 -23.73 -12.69
CA GLU A 262 -7.70 -23.30 -13.54
C GLU A 262 -8.17 -22.45 -14.73
N GLU A 263 -9.34 -22.75 -15.30
CA GLU A 263 -9.90 -22.02 -16.43
C GLU A 263 -10.24 -20.58 -16.03
N GLU A 264 -11.01 -20.41 -14.95
CA GLU A 264 -11.39 -19.09 -14.41
C GLU A 264 -10.17 -18.28 -13.95
N TRP A 265 -9.17 -18.95 -13.35
CA TRP A 265 -7.91 -18.28 -13.00
C TRP A 265 -7.16 -17.81 -14.25
N ASN A 266 -7.09 -18.64 -15.29
CA ASN A 266 -6.46 -18.27 -16.55
C ASN A 266 -7.18 -17.09 -17.23
N GLU A 267 -8.51 -17.04 -17.19
CA GLU A 267 -9.29 -15.91 -17.68
C GLU A 267 -8.94 -14.63 -16.92
N THR A 268 -8.85 -14.71 -15.59
CA THR A 268 -8.44 -13.59 -14.73
C THR A 268 -7.03 -13.08 -15.09
N VAL A 269 -6.07 -14.00 -15.22
CA VAL A 269 -4.68 -13.66 -15.59
C VAL A 269 -4.61 -13.04 -17.00
N GLN A 270 -5.37 -13.58 -17.95
CA GLN A 270 -5.44 -13.06 -19.32
C GLN A 270 -6.08 -11.67 -19.38
N PHE A 271 -7.13 -11.44 -18.61
CA PHE A 271 -7.83 -10.16 -18.55
C PHE A 271 -6.91 -9.03 -18.06
N ASN A 272 -6.13 -9.28 -17.01
CA ASN A 272 -5.19 -8.30 -16.47
C ASN A 272 -3.92 -8.14 -17.31
N ALA A 273 -3.51 -9.20 -18.01
CA ALA A 273 -2.46 -9.19 -19.02
C ALA A 273 -1.09 -8.68 -18.55
N ASP A 274 -0.74 -8.80 -17.26
CA ASP A 274 0.55 -8.35 -16.67
C ASP A 274 1.76 -8.75 -17.55
N ALA A 275 1.80 -10.03 -17.93
CA ALA A 275 2.87 -10.62 -18.71
C ALA A 275 2.93 -10.10 -20.16
N THR A 276 1.77 -9.82 -20.77
CA THR A 276 1.69 -9.21 -22.10
C THR A 276 2.14 -7.75 -22.05
N TRP A 277 1.69 -7.04 -21.03
CA TRP A 277 2.00 -5.64 -20.80
C TRP A 277 3.50 -5.42 -20.60
N ILE A 278 4.16 -6.23 -19.75
CA ILE A 278 5.59 -6.08 -19.47
C ILE A 278 6.45 -6.32 -20.71
N ARG A 279 6.11 -7.34 -21.51
CA ARG A 279 6.81 -7.61 -22.78
C ARG A 279 6.67 -6.43 -23.74
N LYS A 280 5.48 -5.86 -23.87
CA LYS A 280 5.22 -4.73 -24.76
C LYS A 280 6.09 -3.53 -24.41
N ILE A 281 6.21 -3.19 -23.13
CA ILE A 281 6.97 -2.02 -22.70
C ILE A 281 8.47 -2.24 -22.81
N LEU A 282 8.96 -3.42 -22.46
CA LEU A 282 10.39 -3.73 -22.60
C LEU A 282 10.82 -3.92 -24.07
N GLN A 283 9.87 -4.12 -24.99
CA GLN A 283 10.11 -4.16 -26.44
C GLN A 283 9.99 -2.77 -27.11
N MET A 284 9.40 -1.79 -26.44
CA MET A 284 9.31 -0.42 -26.95
C MET A 284 10.55 0.37 -26.54
N ASN A 285 11.63 0.16 -27.28
CA ASN A 285 12.69 1.14 -27.62
C ASN A 285 13.51 0.63 -28.81
#